data_AF-A0A3D5V0S2-F1
#
_entry.id   AF-A0A3D5V0S2-F1
#
_cell.length_a   1.000
_cell.length_b   1.000
_cell.length_c   1.000
_cell.angle_alpha   90.00
_cell.angle_beta   90.00
_cell.angle_gamma   90.00
#
_symmetry.space_group_name_H-M   'P 1'
#
loop_
_entity.id
_entity.type
_entity.pdbx_description
1 polymer ?
#
loop_
_entity_poly.entity_id
_entity_poly.type
_entity_poly.pdbx_seq_one_letter_code
_entity_poly.pdbx_strand_id
1 'polypeptide(L)'
;MIWGLAARRAAFDMKEAVRALSALLLFVLVAGFPHSLRAAPFNGSYEGIGNAAGMSLTLSQVEKRVVGSMVFSGGATYTLNGEREAAASGTAQGALSLRNGEAGRSGEAGAFFHIEERPLGLQLLFIPATANGEPDLAQSNEFSFLKRGVRPTLTEEARPRYKPAPGEPVDILVFLDGFRGWSPDDTARLFAGLPETQRALILLYDHATAELMWRLCEAAPEEGTLEDRRLADMEERQQLGCEQYLPLVERAKASGLFPEFLRRSQFQLELIRATVLCDRGETGAARCADVSALGAPLILRWRRADAIMRELAGQSAVPEWEEEAASSDAVPVMKPGEEAQDASAADAVAEEALPGALNAPVPLLRPGGEKDMVSDFEPDAPPLAAEVETKAEAVKDHRLPLARP
;
A
#
# COMPACT_ATOMS: atom_id res chain seq x y z
N MET A 1 -32.42 53.41 -56.83
CA MET A 1 -31.84 53.25 -55.48
C MET A 1 -32.92 52.94 -54.42
N ILE A 2 -33.66 51.83 -54.55
CA ILE A 2 -34.73 51.46 -53.59
C ILE A 2 -34.61 49.99 -53.11
N TRP A 3 -33.78 49.17 -53.75
CA TRP A 3 -33.66 47.74 -53.40
C TRP A 3 -32.66 47.43 -52.27
N GLY A 4 -31.80 48.38 -51.88
CA GLY A 4 -30.79 48.17 -50.84
C GLY A 4 -31.28 48.29 -49.39
N LEU A 5 -32.46 48.87 -49.17
CA LEU A 5 -33.02 49.12 -47.82
C LEU A 5 -33.96 48.00 -47.34
N ALA A 6 -34.59 47.26 -48.26
CA ALA A 6 -35.46 46.13 -47.91
C ALA A 6 -34.66 44.91 -47.41
N ALA A 7 -33.47 44.65 -47.97
CA ALA A 7 -32.63 43.52 -47.59
C ALA A 7 -32.01 43.66 -46.19
N ARG A 8 -31.79 44.89 -45.69
CA ARG A 8 -31.22 45.12 -44.36
C ARG A 8 -32.24 44.96 -43.22
N ARG A 9 -33.54 45.11 -43.49
CA ARG A 9 -34.60 44.91 -42.47
C ARG A 9 -34.87 43.43 -42.20
N ALA A 10 -34.84 42.58 -43.22
CA ALA A 10 -35.06 41.12 -43.08
C ALA A 10 -33.91 40.40 -42.34
N ALA A 11 -32.68 40.92 -42.40
CA ALA A 11 -31.52 40.31 -41.76
C ALA A 11 -31.39 40.62 -40.25
N PHE A 12 -32.04 41.68 -39.76
CA PHE A 12 -32.10 41.99 -38.32
C PHE A 12 -33.19 41.17 -37.62
N ASP A 13 -34.33 40.93 -38.29
CA ASP A 13 -35.44 40.14 -37.72
C ASP A 13 -35.06 38.67 -37.47
N MET A 14 -34.30 38.05 -38.36
CA MET A 14 -33.89 36.64 -38.18
C MET A 14 -32.87 36.44 -37.06
N LYS A 15 -32.01 37.42 -36.76
CA LYS A 15 -31.00 37.29 -35.69
C LYS A 15 -31.62 37.44 -34.30
N GLU A 16 -32.65 38.25 -34.15
CA GLU A 16 -33.40 38.35 -32.89
C GLU A 16 -34.31 37.14 -32.68
N ALA A 17 -34.97 36.65 -33.74
CA ALA A 17 -35.78 35.44 -33.67
C ALA A 17 -34.96 34.21 -33.27
N VAL A 18 -33.75 34.03 -33.81
CA VAL A 18 -32.85 32.92 -33.45
C VAL A 18 -32.31 33.07 -32.02
N ARG A 19 -32.04 34.29 -31.54
CA ARG A 19 -31.63 34.52 -30.14
C ARG A 19 -32.77 34.26 -29.16
N ALA A 20 -33.98 34.68 -29.48
CA ALA A 20 -35.16 34.42 -28.66
C ALA A 20 -35.46 32.91 -28.59
N LEU A 21 -35.33 32.20 -29.71
CA LEU A 21 -35.56 30.76 -29.77
C LEU A 21 -34.46 29.98 -29.04
N SER A 22 -33.19 30.38 -29.17
CA SER A 22 -32.09 29.81 -28.38
C SER A 22 -32.22 30.10 -26.89
N ALA A 23 -32.64 31.31 -26.49
CA ALA A 23 -32.86 31.65 -25.09
C ALA A 23 -34.03 30.88 -24.48
N LEU A 24 -35.12 30.68 -25.24
CA LEU A 24 -36.27 29.87 -24.83
C LEU A 24 -35.87 28.39 -24.68
N LEU A 25 -35.07 27.86 -25.61
CA LEU A 25 -34.58 26.47 -25.57
C LEU A 25 -33.62 26.25 -24.38
N LEU A 26 -32.79 27.26 -24.07
CA LEU A 26 -31.93 27.25 -22.88
C LEU A 26 -32.75 27.35 -21.58
N PHE A 27 -33.83 28.13 -21.57
CA PHE A 27 -34.73 28.25 -20.41
C PHE A 27 -35.55 26.97 -20.20
N VAL A 28 -36.00 26.30 -21.26
CA VAL A 28 -36.67 24.99 -21.20
C VAL A 28 -35.71 23.90 -20.73
N LEU A 29 -34.44 23.94 -21.15
CA LEU A 29 -33.40 23.03 -20.65
C LEU A 29 -33.06 23.25 -19.17
N VAL A 30 -33.09 24.50 -18.68
CA VAL A 30 -32.84 24.81 -17.26
C VAL A 30 -34.07 24.54 -16.39
N ALA A 31 -35.28 24.73 -16.90
CA ALA A 31 -36.53 24.50 -16.16
C ALA A 31 -37.00 23.03 -16.19
N GLY A 32 -36.52 22.22 -17.14
CA GLY A 32 -36.92 20.81 -17.33
C GLY A 32 -36.28 19.80 -16.38
N PHE A 33 -35.30 20.20 -15.56
CA PHE A 33 -34.60 19.30 -14.63
C PHE A 33 -34.55 19.84 -13.20
N PRO A 34 -35.68 19.93 -12.46
CA PRO A 34 -35.61 19.90 -11.01
C PRO A 34 -35.46 18.44 -10.58
N HIS A 35 -34.35 17.78 -10.94
CA HIS A 35 -33.92 16.64 -10.15
C HIS A 35 -33.32 17.24 -8.89
N SER A 36 -34.18 17.59 -7.93
CA SER A 36 -33.76 17.65 -6.54
C SER A 36 -33.18 16.27 -6.23
N LEU A 37 -31.86 16.16 -6.26
CA LEU A 37 -31.11 15.04 -5.74
C LEU A 37 -31.41 14.98 -4.23
N ARG A 38 -32.56 14.44 -3.87
CA ARG A 38 -32.88 14.10 -2.50
C ARG A 38 -31.97 12.95 -2.13
N ALA A 39 -31.10 13.19 -1.15
CA ALA A 39 -30.33 12.15 -0.48
C ALA A 39 -31.26 10.98 -0.11
N ALA A 40 -30.82 9.74 -0.35
CA ALA A 40 -31.65 8.58 -0.07
C ALA A 40 -31.80 8.41 1.46
N PRO A 41 -32.92 7.87 1.95
CA PRO A 41 -33.11 7.67 3.38
C PRO A 41 -32.03 6.71 3.93
N PHE A 42 -31.55 6.96 5.16
CA PHE A 42 -30.58 6.13 5.88
C PHE A 42 -31.24 4.87 6.45
N ASN A 43 -32.07 4.19 5.64
CA ASN A 43 -32.83 3.03 6.06
C ASN A 43 -32.17 1.76 5.56
N GLY A 44 -31.82 0.88 6.50
CA GLY A 44 -31.36 -0.47 6.22
C GLY A 44 -30.30 -0.97 7.18
N SER A 45 -29.90 -2.22 6.95
CA SER A 45 -28.67 -2.75 7.53
C SER A 45 -27.51 -2.50 6.57
N TYR A 46 -26.30 -2.43 7.12
CA TYR A 46 -25.06 -2.20 6.42
C TYR A 46 -23.96 -3.09 6.99
N GLU A 47 -23.01 -3.48 6.15
CA GLU A 47 -21.89 -4.37 6.46
C GLU A 47 -20.58 -3.62 6.23
N GLY A 48 -19.68 -3.68 7.20
CA GLY A 48 -18.44 -2.94 7.17
C GLY A 48 -17.41 -3.57 6.23
N ILE A 49 -16.64 -2.71 5.56
CA ILE A 49 -15.55 -3.07 4.64
C ILE A 49 -14.23 -2.40 5.06
N GLY A 50 -13.11 -2.94 4.60
CA GLY A 50 -11.78 -2.40 4.95
C GLY A 50 -11.55 -2.40 6.45
N ASN A 51 -11.28 -1.23 7.04
CA ASN A 51 -11.08 -1.05 8.49
C ASN A 51 -12.34 -1.38 9.32
N ALA A 52 -13.51 -1.47 8.69
CA ALA A 52 -14.77 -1.85 9.34
C ALA A 52 -15.14 -3.33 9.11
N ALA A 53 -14.25 -4.16 8.54
CA ALA A 53 -14.54 -5.56 8.28
C ALA A 53 -14.98 -6.31 9.56
N GLY A 54 -16.09 -7.05 9.47
CA GLY A 54 -16.69 -7.74 10.61
C GLY A 54 -17.59 -6.86 11.49
N MET A 55 -17.70 -5.56 11.21
CA MET A 55 -18.66 -4.66 11.85
C MET A 55 -20.00 -4.67 11.12
N SER A 56 -21.08 -4.39 11.84
CA SER A 56 -22.41 -4.20 11.24
C SER A 56 -23.10 -2.96 11.78
N LEU A 57 -23.84 -2.28 10.92
CA LEU A 57 -24.57 -1.06 11.26
C LEU A 57 -26.02 -1.22 10.79
N THR A 58 -26.99 -0.87 11.62
CA THR A 58 -28.40 -0.80 11.22
C THR A 58 -28.91 0.57 11.53
N LEU A 59 -29.50 1.23 10.53
CA LEU A 59 -30.05 2.58 10.64
C LEU A 59 -31.52 2.59 10.24
N SER A 60 -32.27 3.42 10.95
CA SER A 60 -33.65 3.78 10.67
C SER A 60 -33.81 5.29 10.79
N GLN A 61 -34.36 5.88 9.75
CA GLN A 61 -34.63 7.30 9.65
C GLN A 61 -36.13 7.54 9.63
N VAL A 62 -36.56 8.45 10.52
CA VAL A 62 -37.90 9.03 10.53
C VAL A 62 -37.73 10.54 10.45
N GLU A 63 -38.19 11.13 9.33
CA GLU A 63 -37.97 12.55 9.02
C GLU A 63 -36.48 12.95 9.05
N LYS A 64 -36.08 13.81 9.99
CA LYS A 64 -34.67 14.20 10.20
C LYS A 64 -33.95 13.29 11.18
N ARG A 65 -34.67 12.55 12.02
CA ARG A 65 -34.07 11.73 13.08
C ARG A 65 -33.51 10.45 12.50
N VAL A 66 -32.28 10.12 12.86
CA VAL A 66 -31.57 8.90 12.47
C VAL A 66 -31.20 8.13 13.74
N VAL A 67 -31.73 6.93 13.87
CA VAL A 67 -31.48 6.04 15.01
C VAL A 67 -30.99 4.70 14.53
N GLY A 68 -30.23 3.98 15.35
CA GLY A 68 -29.68 2.71 14.91
C GLY A 68 -28.86 1.98 15.97
N SER A 69 -28.17 0.96 15.51
CA SER A 69 -27.19 0.23 16.31
C SER A 69 -25.98 -0.17 15.47
N MET A 70 -24.80 -0.07 16.07
CA MET A 70 -23.54 -0.52 15.50
C MET A 70 -22.96 -1.63 16.37
N VAL A 71 -22.49 -2.70 15.74
CA VAL A 71 -21.78 -3.80 16.38
C VAL A 71 -20.36 -3.80 15.83
N PHE A 72 -19.38 -3.67 16.71
CA PHE A 72 -17.96 -3.79 16.39
C PHE A 72 -17.55 -5.26 16.24
N SER A 73 -16.43 -5.51 15.56
CA SER A 73 -15.87 -6.86 15.36
C SER A 73 -15.56 -7.59 16.67
N GLY A 74 -15.22 -6.85 17.73
CA GLY A 74 -15.03 -7.38 19.09
C GLY A 74 -16.32 -7.62 19.89
N GLY A 75 -17.50 -7.48 19.28
CA GLY A 75 -18.80 -7.70 19.92
C GLY A 75 -19.38 -6.51 20.71
N ALA A 76 -18.61 -5.43 20.86
CA ALA A 76 -19.11 -4.19 21.48
C ALA A 76 -20.27 -3.61 20.65
N THR A 77 -21.38 -3.30 21.31
CA THR A 77 -22.59 -2.78 20.66
C THR A 77 -22.88 -1.37 21.12
N TYR A 78 -23.06 -0.45 20.18
CA TYR A 78 -23.46 0.93 20.40
C TYR A 78 -24.84 1.20 19.84
N THR A 79 -25.62 2.03 20.52
CA THR A 79 -26.86 2.61 19.99
C THR A 79 -26.58 3.99 19.42
N LEU A 80 -27.08 4.27 18.22
CA LEU A 80 -26.96 5.55 17.54
C LEU A 80 -28.24 6.37 17.72
N ASN A 81 -28.08 7.66 18.04
CA ASN A 81 -29.15 8.64 18.00
C ASN A 81 -28.61 9.97 17.50
N GLY A 82 -29.13 10.44 16.38
CA GLY A 82 -28.71 11.68 15.75
C GLY A 82 -29.74 12.24 14.79
N GLU A 83 -29.36 13.27 14.06
CA GLU A 83 -30.22 13.98 13.13
C GLU A 83 -29.48 14.34 11.84
N ARG A 84 -30.23 14.44 10.75
CA ARG A 84 -29.73 15.00 9.49
C ARG A 84 -29.53 16.50 9.63
N GLU A 85 -28.43 16.98 9.05
CA GLU A 85 -28.12 18.41 8.99
C GLU A 85 -29.20 19.20 8.22
N ALA A 86 -29.67 18.65 7.10
CA ALA A 86 -30.84 19.14 6.38
C ALA A 86 -31.71 17.98 5.89
N ALA A 87 -33.00 18.24 5.63
CA ALA A 87 -33.93 17.19 5.16
C ALA A 87 -33.52 16.57 3.80
N ALA A 88 -32.65 17.25 3.05
CA ALA A 88 -32.12 16.80 1.77
C ALA A 88 -30.60 16.52 1.81
N SER A 89 -29.91 16.71 2.94
CA SER A 89 -28.46 16.46 3.02
C SER A 89 -28.18 14.97 3.11
N GLY A 90 -27.13 14.49 2.45
CA GLY A 90 -26.60 13.13 2.62
C GLY A 90 -25.80 12.95 3.91
N THR A 91 -25.99 13.82 4.90
CA THR A 91 -25.18 13.87 6.13
C THR A 91 -26.06 13.73 7.36
N ALA A 92 -25.59 12.98 8.36
CA ALA A 92 -26.21 12.89 9.67
C ALA A 92 -25.14 12.89 10.77
N GLN A 93 -25.47 13.47 11.93
CA GLN A 93 -24.57 13.52 13.06
C GLN A 93 -25.30 13.29 14.37
N GLY A 94 -24.60 12.78 15.38
CA GLY A 94 -25.20 12.52 16.68
C GLY A 94 -24.28 11.81 17.65
N ALA A 95 -24.90 11.14 18.61
CA ALA A 95 -24.23 10.44 19.70
C ALA A 95 -24.37 8.92 19.60
N LEU A 96 -23.36 8.25 20.12
CA LEU A 96 -23.24 6.81 20.28
C LEU A 96 -23.17 6.49 21.78
N SER A 97 -24.01 5.56 22.23
CA SER A 97 -24.01 5.09 23.62
C SER A 97 -23.75 3.58 23.66
N LEU A 98 -22.88 3.12 24.56
CA LEU A 98 -22.61 1.70 24.73
C LEU A 98 -23.86 0.97 25.25
N ARG A 99 -24.20 -0.18 24.68
CA ARG A 99 -25.39 -0.95 25.09
C ARG A 99 -25.17 -1.74 26.39
N ASN A 100 -23.94 -2.17 26.67
CA ASN A 100 -23.62 -3.15 27.72
C ASN A 100 -22.41 -2.76 28.61
N GLY A 101 -22.20 -1.49 28.94
CA GLY A 101 -21.06 -1.05 29.77
C GLY A 101 -21.50 -0.33 31.04
N GLU A 102 -21.31 -0.96 32.20
CA GLU A 102 -21.17 -0.30 33.49
C GLU A 102 -20.00 0.72 33.42
N ALA A 103 -20.21 1.92 33.95
CA ALA A 103 -19.29 3.07 34.04
C ALA A 103 -19.46 4.16 32.97
N GLY A 104 -20.42 5.03 33.26
CA GLY A 104 -20.75 6.27 32.56
C GLY A 104 -22.20 6.56 32.92
N ARG A 105 -22.49 7.70 33.54
CA ARG A 105 -23.83 8.02 34.05
C ARG A 105 -24.87 7.74 32.96
N SER A 106 -25.93 7.02 33.30
CA SER A 106 -27.07 6.76 32.42
C SER A 106 -27.50 8.07 31.73
N GLY A 107 -27.08 8.27 30.48
CA GLY A 107 -27.33 9.50 29.71
C GLY A 107 -26.11 10.17 29.06
N GLU A 108 -24.86 9.80 29.39
CA GLU A 108 -23.66 10.38 28.75
C GLU A 108 -23.30 9.63 27.44
N ALA A 109 -23.03 10.39 26.37
CA ALA A 109 -22.60 9.83 25.10
C ALA A 109 -21.17 9.25 25.23
N GLY A 110 -21.00 7.96 24.92
CA GLY A 110 -19.68 7.32 24.94
C GLY A 110 -18.84 7.63 23.70
N ALA A 111 -19.47 8.09 22.64
CA ALA A 111 -18.86 8.56 21.41
C ALA A 111 -19.83 9.45 20.62
N PHE A 112 -19.34 10.08 19.58
CA PHE A 112 -20.08 10.88 18.60
C PHE A 112 -19.87 10.30 17.21
N PHE A 113 -20.77 10.60 16.28
CA PHE A 113 -20.63 10.18 14.90
C PHE A 113 -20.97 11.29 13.90
N HIS A 114 -20.34 11.18 12.74
CA HIS A 114 -20.78 11.81 11.51
C HIS A 114 -20.91 10.74 10.42
N ILE A 115 -22.04 10.71 9.72
CA ILE A 115 -22.32 9.79 8.63
C ILE A 115 -22.50 10.59 7.35
N GLU A 116 -21.81 10.17 6.30
CA GLU A 116 -21.98 10.67 4.94
C GLU A 116 -22.49 9.53 4.03
N GLU A 117 -23.54 9.81 3.26
CA GLU A 117 -24.08 8.90 2.25
C GLU A 117 -23.09 8.75 1.09
N ARG A 118 -22.84 7.51 0.69
CA ARG A 118 -22.03 7.17 -0.48
C ARG A 118 -22.88 6.36 -1.46
N PRO A 119 -22.55 6.34 -2.77
CA PRO A 119 -23.40 5.68 -3.79
C PRO A 119 -23.78 4.22 -3.50
N LEU A 120 -22.95 3.46 -2.78
CA LEU A 120 -23.19 2.04 -2.46
C LEU A 120 -23.43 1.78 -0.97
N GLY A 121 -23.48 2.83 -0.14
CA GLY A 121 -23.50 2.67 1.31
C GLY A 121 -23.27 3.98 2.04
N LEU A 122 -22.37 3.99 3.02
CA LEU A 122 -22.05 5.17 3.81
C LEU A 122 -20.65 5.12 4.39
N GLN A 123 -20.16 6.30 4.76
CA GLN A 123 -18.92 6.51 5.51
C GLN A 123 -19.30 7.04 6.88
N LEU A 124 -18.78 6.42 7.93
CA LEU A 124 -19.04 6.78 9.32
C LEU A 124 -17.72 7.20 9.95
N LEU A 125 -17.66 8.44 10.43
CA LEU A 125 -16.63 8.93 11.31
C LEU A 125 -17.06 8.67 12.75
N PHE A 126 -16.34 7.81 13.45
CA PHE A 126 -16.51 7.51 14.87
C PHE A 126 -15.56 8.40 15.67
N ILE A 127 -16.09 9.15 16.63
CA ILE A 127 -15.33 10.09 17.44
C ILE A 127 -15.53 9.72 18.92
N PRO A 128 -14.54 9.13 19.61
CA PRO A 128 -14.70 8.77 21.01
C PRO A 128 -14.91 10.02 21.88
N ALA A 129 -15.59 9.87 23.01
CA ALA A 129 -15.69 10.92 24.01
C ALA A 129 -14.46 10.91 24.93
N THR A 130 -13.97 12.09 25.28
CA THR A 130 -12.97 12.29 26.35
C THR A 130 -13.59 12.00 27.72
N ALA A 131 -12.77 11.94 28.76
CA ALA A 131 -13.24 11.78 30.15
C ALA A 131 -14.21 12.89 30.61
N ASN A 132 -14.22 14.04 29.94
CA ASN A 132 -15.12 15.16 30.20
C ASN A 132 -16.40 15.13 29.34
N GLY A 133 -16.57 14.11 28.48
CA GLY A 133 -17.71 13.98 27.59
C GLY A 133 -17.61 14.79 26.28
N GLU A 134 -16.47 15.42 26.01
CA GLU A 134 -16.22 16.17 24.76
C GLU A 134 -15.70 15.25 23.64
N PRO A 135 -15.95 15.56 22.35
CA PRO A 135 -15.44 14.76 21.23
C PRO A 135 -13.91 14.82 21.11
N ASP A 136 -13.25 13.66 21.11
CA ASP A 136 -11.82 13.51 20.84
C ASP A 136 -11.57 13.26 19.34
N LEU A 137 -11.34 14.32 18.58
CA LEU A 137 -11.06 14.25 17.15
C LEU A 137 -9.72 13.57 16.83
N ALA A 138 -8.75 13.60 17.74
CA ALA A 138 -7.43 13.00 17.51
C ALA A 138 -7.48 11.47 17.51
N GLN A 139 -8.46 10.89 18.23
CA GLN A 139 -8.72 9.45 18.27
C GLN A 139 -9.90 9.03 17.37
N SER A 140 -10.30 9.91 16.43
CA SER A 140 -11.38 9.59 15.50
C SER A 140 -10.97 8.52 14.49
N ASN A 141 -11.93 7.67 14.12
CA ASN A 141 -11.72 6.57 13.20
C ASN A 141 -12.79 6.59 12.12
N GLU A 142 -12.38 6.35 10.88
CA GLU A 142 -13.29 6.29 9.75
C GLU A 142 -13.60 4.85 9.35
N PHE A 143 -14.89 4.57 9.20
CA PHE A 143 -15.43 3.26 8.87
C PHE A 143 -16.30 3.34 7.62
N SER A 144 -16.07 2.44 6.67
CA SER A 144 -16.86 2.34 5.44
C SER A 144 -17.83 1.18 5.53
N PHE A 145 -19.08 1.40 5.13
CA PHE A 145 -20.15 0.42 5.18
C PHE A 145 -20.89 0.32 3.85
N LEU A 146 -21.20 -0.90 3.41
CA LEU A 146 -22.06 -1.19 2.25
C LEU A 146 -23.46 -1.53 2.71
N LYS A 147 -24.50 -1.13 1.97
CA LYS A 147 -25.88 -1.48 2.32
C LYS A 147 -26.10 -2.99 2.17
N ARG A 148 -26.65 -3.67 3.18
CA ARG A 148 -26.95 -5.10 3.16
C ARG A 148 -27.90 -5.41 2.00
N GLY A 149 -27.55 -6.41 1.20
CA GLY A 149 -28.27 -6.73 -0.05
C GLY A 149 -27.76 -5.97 -1.26
N VAL A 150 -27.03 -4.85 -1.09
CA VAL A 150 -26.06 -4.37 -2.08
C VAL A 150 -24.85 -5.27 -1.93
N ARG A 151 -24.97 -6.48 -2.48
CA ARG A 151 -23.77 -7.08 -3.06
C ARG A 151 -23.41 -6.09 -4.16
N PRO A 152 -22.20 -5.51 -4.17
CA PRO A 152 -21.67 -5.07 -5.44
C PRO A 152 -21.89 -6.27 -6.35
N THR A 153 -22.81 -6.20 -7.30
CA THR A 153 -22.90 -7.17 -8.39
C THR A 153 -21.70 -6.87 -9.26
N LEU A 154 -20.52 -7.10 -8.70
CA LEU A 154 -19.42 -7.66 -9.42
C LEU A 154 -19.90 -9.08 -9.65
N THR A 155 -20.70 -9.28 -10.71
CA THR A 155 -20.45 -10.49 -11.51
C THR A 155 -18.94 -10.48 -11.70
N GLU A 156 -18.24 -11.54 -11.31
CA GLU A 156 -16.77 -11.63 -11.47
C GLU A 156 -16.32 -11.26 -12.90
N GLU A 157 -17.26 -11.27 -13.85
CA GLU A 157 -17.13 -10.96 -15.26
C GLU A 157 -17.24 -9.46 -15.65
N ALA A 158 -17.53 -8.49 -14.76
CA ALA A 158 -17.84 -7.11 -15.19
C ALA A 158 -16.99 -5.97 -14.60
N ARG A 159 -15.88 -6.27 -13.92
CA ARG A 159 -14.74 -5.34 -13.85
C ARG A 159 -13.52 -6.14 -14.24
N PRO A 160 -12.64 -5.62 -15.11
CA PRO A 160 -11.38 -6.29 -15.30
C PRO A 160 -10.71 -6.32 -13.92
N ARG A 161 -10.48 -7.54 -13.39
CA ARG A 161 -9.82 -7.82 -12.11
C ARG A 161 -8.48 -7.08 -12.02
N TYR A 162 -7.93 -6.76 -13.18
CA TYR A 162 -6.69 -6.08 -13.40
C TYR A 162 -6.89 -4.82 -14.24
N LYS A 163 -6.08 -3.80 -13.98
CA LYS A 163 -5.97 -2.63 -14.85
C LYS A 163 -5.30 -3.05 -16.16
N PRO A 164 -5.65 -2.42 -17.30
CA PRO A 164 -4.94 -2.66 -18.53
C PRO A 164 -3.45 -2.34 -18.35
N ALA A 165 -2.60 -3.25 -18.78
CA ALA A 165 -1.16 -3.08 -18.79
C ALA A 165 -0.72 -2.22 -19.98
N PRO A 166 0.34 -1.41 -19.84
CA PRO A 166 0.93 -0.69 -20.97
C PRO A 166 1.52 -1.66 -22.01
N GLY A 167 1.73 -1.15 -23.22
CA GLY A 167 2.56 -1.81 -24.23
C GLY A 167 4.04 -1.79 -23.85
N GLU A 168 4.85 -2.56 -24.56
CA GLU A 168 6.31 -2.60 -24.38
C GLU A 168 7.03 -1.62 -25.32
N PRO A 169 8.21 -1.08 -24.92
CA PRO A 169 8.89 -1.27 -23.63
C PRO A 169 8.26 -0.44 -22.51
N VAL A 170 8.36 -0.93 -21.27
CA VAL A 170 7.88 -0.21 -20.07
C VAL A 170 9.05 0.37 -19.28
N ASP A 171 8.89 1.59 -18.76
CA ASP A 171 9.83 2.19 -17.82
C ASP A 171 9.73 1.52 -16.45
N ILE A 172 10.85 1.30 -15.75
CA ILE A 172 10.83 0.71 -14.40
C ILE A 172 9.92 1.46 -13.43
N LEU A 173 9.81 2.80 -13.49
CA LEU A 173 8.92 3.53 -12.58
C LEU A 173 7.45 3.22 -12.85
N VAL A 174 7.08 3.10 -14.14
CA VAL A 174 5.74 2.67 -14.56
C VAL A 174 5.48 1.22 -14.13
N PHE A 175 6.48 0.35 -14.23
CA PHE A 175 6.39 -1.03 -13.75
C PHE A 175 6.13 -1.07 -12.23
N LEU A 176 6.94 -0.38 -11.43
CA LEU A 176 6.82 -0.36 -9.96
C LEU A 176 5.46 0.18 -9.49
N ASP A 177 4.94 1.22 -10.14
CA ASP A 177 3.64 1.81 -9.81
C ASP A 177 2.45 0.92 -10.26
N GLY A 178 2.67 0.08 -11.28
CA GLY A 178 1.60 -0.62 -12.00
C GLY A 178 1.45 -2.11 -11.73
N PHE A 179 2.54 -2.84 -11.48
CA PHE A 179 2.55 -4.32 -11.45
C PHE A 179 1.58 -4.89 -10.41
N ARG A 180 1.26 -4.12 -9.37
CA ARG A 180 0.28 -4.54 -8.36
C ARG A 180 -1.14 -4.67 -8.87
N GLY A 181 -1.49 -3.88 -9.88
CA GLY A 181 -2.81 -3.81 -10.47
C GLY A 181 -2.95 -4.56 -11.80
N TRP A 182 -1.87 -5.09 -12.37
CA TRP A 182 -1.91 -5.86 -13.62
C TRP A 182 -2.15 -7.34 -13.36
N SER A 183 -2.52 -8.07 -14.42
CA SER A 183 -2.62 -9.53 -14.37
C SER A 183 -1.24 -10.14 -14.10
N PRO A 184 -1.17 -11.37 -13.54
CA PRO A 184 0.09 -12.11 -13.43
C PRO A 184 0.82 -12.21 -14.78
N ASP A 185 0.10 -12.55 -15.85
CA ASP A 185 0.67 -12.67 -17.21
C ASP A 185 1.26 -11.35 -17.71
N ASP A 186 0.53 -10.24 -17.56
CA ASP A 186 1.04 -8.92 -17.92
C ASP A 186 2.24 -8.50 -17.07
N THR A 187 2.23 -8.87 -15.78
CA THR A 187 3.35 -8.60 -14.87
C THR A 187 4.59 -9.37 -15.31
N ALA A 188 4.44 -10.65 -15.69
CA ALA A 188 5.52 -11.48 -16.18
C ALA A 188 6.11 -10.96 -17.47
N ARG A 189 5.24 -10.69 -18.45
CA ARG A 189 5.60 -10.11 -19.74
C ARG A 189 6.36 -8.78 -19.58
N LEU A 190 5.79 -7.84 -18.82
CA LEU A 190 6.40 -6.52 -18.63
C LEU A 190 7.70 -6.58 -17.81
N PHE A 191 7.80 -7.46 -16.81
CA PHE A 191 9.05 -7.68 -16.09
C PHE A 191 10.13 -8.25 -17.01
N ALA A 192 9.77 -9.21 -17.86
CA ALA A 192 10.67 -9.84 -18.82
C ALA A 192 11.25 -8.81 -19.82
N GLY A 193 10.44 -7.84 -20.24
CA GLY A 193 10.83 -6.75 -21.12
C GLY A 193 11.70 -5.65 -20.48
N LEU A 194 11.86 -5.61 -19.16
CA LEU A 194 12.73 -4.61 -18.51
C LEU A 194 14.21 -4.80 -18.92
N PRO A 195 15.03 -3.74 -18.94
CA PRO A 195 16.49 -3.88 -19.01
C PRO A 195 17.05 -4.72 -17.86
N GLU A 196 18.15 -5.43 -18.11
CA GLU A 196 18.78 -6.32 -17.12
C GLU A 196 19.18 -5.59 -15.84
N THR A 197 19.77 -4.40 -15.96
CA THR A 197 20.17 -3.57 -14.81
C THR A 197 18.97 -3.18 -13.94
N GLN A 198 17.82 -2.92 -14.57
CA GLN A 198 16.58 -2.57 -13.89
C GLN A 198 15.96 -3.77 -13.17
N ARG A 199 15.96 -4.96 -13.80
CA ARG A 199 15.56 -6.20 -13.10
C ARG A 199 16.50 -6.50 -11.93
N ALA A 200 17.81 -6.43 -12.16
CA ALA A 200 18.82 -6.69 -11.14
C ALA A 200 18.65 -5.77 -9.92
N LEU A 201 18.32 -4.50 -10.14
CA LEU A 201 18.03 -3.55 -9.05
C LEU A 201 16.85 -3.99 -8.19
N ILE A 202 15.75 -4.47 -8.78
CA ILE A 202 14.61 -5.01 -8.01
C ILE A 202 15.07 -6.23 -7.18
N LEU A 203 15.87 -7.11 -7.80
CA LEU A 203 16.34 -8.34 -7.18
C LEU A 203 17.30 -8.12 -5.99
N LEU A 204 17.85 -6.92 -5.81
CA LEU A 204 18.67 -6.57 -4.64
C LEU A 204 17.87 -6.48 -3.34
N TYR A 205 16.54 -6.36 -3.42
CA TYR A 205 15.66 -6.15 -2.28
C TYR A 205 14.78 -7.38 -2.05
N ASP A 206 14.89 -7.99 -0.88
CA ASP A 206 14.32 -9.32 -0.59
C ASP A 206 12.78 -9.38 -0.59
N HIS A 207 12.09 -8.44 0.05
CA HIS A 207 10.62 -8.39 0.09
C HIS A 207 10.03 -7.98 -1.26
N ALA A 208 10.67 -7.04 -1.96
CA ALA A 208 10.28 -6.68 -3.32
C ALA A 208 10.42 -7.87 -4.27
N THR A 209 11.55 -8.60 -4.17
CA THR A 209 11.78 -9.82 -4.94
C THR A 209 10.76 -10.90 -4.60
N ALA A 210 10.49 -11.14 -3.32
CA ALA A 210 9.54 -12.14 -2.88
C ALA A 210 8.11 -11.85 -3.39
N GLU A 211 7.68 -10.59 -3.37
CA GLU A 211 6.35 -10.22 -3.91
C GLU A 211 6.30 -10.41 -5.42
N LEU A 212 7.35 -9.98 -6.13
CA LEU A 212 7.43 -10.13 -7.57
C LEU A 212 7.46 -11.61 -7.98
N MET A 213 8.30 -12.41 -7.32
CA MET A 213 8.40 -13.85 -7.54
C MET A 213 7.03 -14.53 -7.37
N TRP A 214 6.26 -14.13 -6.36
CA TRP A 214 4.93 -14.70 -6.13
C TRP A 214 4.01 -14.45 -7.33
N ARG A 215 3.99 -13.22 -7.85
CA ARG A 215 3.17 -12.85 -9.03
C ARG A 215 3.63 -13.56 -10.29
N LEU A 216 4.94 -13.72 -10.49
CA LEU A 216 5.48 -14.45 -11.64
C LEU A 216 5.15 -15.94 -11.56
N CYS A 217 5.22 -16.53 -10.37
CA CYS A 217 4.77 -17.90 -10.14
C CYS A 217 3.27 -18.08 -10.40
N GLU A 218 2.43 -17.09 -10.07
CA GLU A 218 1.00 -17.12 -10.39
C GLU A 218 0.72 -17.01 -11.90
N ALA A 219 1.63 -16.38 -12.66
CA ALA A 219 1.50 -16.29 -14.11
C ALA A 219 1.76 -17.63 -14.81
N ALA A 220 2.60 -18.50 -14.22
CA ALA A 220 2.98 -19.80 -14.77
C ALA A 220 3.33 -19.72 -16.27
N PRO A 221 4.36 -18.92 -16.65
CA PRO A 221 4.68 -18.66 -18.04
C PRO A 221 4.99 -19.96 -18.81
N GLU A 222 4.67 -19.97 -20.11
CA GLU A 222 4.91 -21.14 -20.95
C GLU A 222 6.41 -21.45 -21.05
N GLU A 223 6.77 -22.73 -20.97
CA GLU A 223 8.17 -23.19 -21.02
C GLU A 223 8.91 -22.67 -22.26
N GLY A 224 10.10 -22.12 -22.06
CA GLY A 224 10.98 -21.62 -23.12
C GLY A 224 10.70 -20.18 -23.56
N THR A 225 9.65 -19.54 -23.06
CA THR A 225 9.37 -18.10 -23.24
C THR A 225 10.43 -17.22 -22.55
N LEU A 226 10.42 -15.90 -22.82
CA LEU A 226 11.35 -14.99 -22.15
C LEU A 226 10.98 -14.84 -20.67
N GLU A 227 9.69 -14.80 -20.40
CA GLU A 227 9.06 -14.74 -19.07
C GLU A 227 9.48 -15.93 -18.22
N ASP A 228 9.39 -17.14 -18.77
CA ASP A 228 9.84 -18.38 -18.14
C ASP A 228 11.34 -18.33 -17.79
N ARG A 229 12.20 -17.91 -18.72
CA ARG A 229 13.64 -17.74 -18.42
C ARG A 229 13.89 -16.72 -17.31
N ARG A 230 13.13 -15.61 -17.26
CA ARG A 230 13.30 -14.61 -16.21
C ARG A 230 12.78 -15.09 -14.85
N LEU A 231 11.77 -15.94 -14.84
CA LEU A 231 11.34 -16.63 -13.65
C LEU A 231 12.41 -17.63 -13.19
N ALA A 232 12.94 -18.45 -14.10
CA ALA A 232 14.01 -19.41 -13.79
C ALA A 232 15.27 -18.74 -13.22
N ASP A 233 15.72 -17.62 -13.81
CA ASP A 233 16.83 -16.81 -13.28
C ASP A 233 16.57 -16.38 -11.82
N MET A 234 15.31 -16.04 -11.50
CA MET A 234 14.89 -15.61 -10.16
C MET A 234 14.81 -16.80 -9.19
N GLU A 235 14.24 -17.92 -9.62
CA GLU A 235 14.15 -19.17 -8.85
C GLU A 235 15.54 -19.73 -8.51
N GLU A 236 16.48 -19.70 -9.46
CA GLU A 236 17.87 -20.13 -9.24
C GLU A 236 18.52 -19.29 -8.15
N ARG A 237 18.39 -17.95 -8.22
CA ARG A 237 18.91 -17.04 -7.20
C ARG A 237 18.26 -17.27 -5.82
N GLN A 238 16.97 -17.59 -5.81
CA GLN A 238 16.22 -17.88 -4.58
C GLN A 238 16.43 -19.31 -4.06
N GLN A 239 17.05 -20.19 -4.86
CA GLN A 239 17.15 -21.62 -4.60
C GLN A 239 15.79 -22.23 -4.23
N LEU A 240 14.75 -21.79 -4.95
CA LEU A 240 13.36 -22.08 -4.61
C LEU A 240 12.50 -22.01 -5.88
N GLY A 241 11.78 -23.10 -6.17
CA GLY A 241 10.84 -23.15 -7.29
C GLY A 241 9.40 -22.76 -6.90
N CYS A 242 8.60 -22.38 -7.88
CA CYS A 242 7.21 -21.96 -7.71
C CYS A 242 6.32 -23.02 -7.03
N GLU A 243 6.53 -24.31 -7.32
CA GLU A 243 5.79 -25.41 -6.69
C GLU A 243 5.94 -25.43 -5.15
N GLN A 244 7.12 -25.06 -4.66
CA GLN A 244 7.42 -24.99 -3.22
C GLN A 244 7.02 -23.63 -2.64
N TYR A 245 7.12 -22.58 -3.45
CA TYR A 245 6.91 -21.21 -3.00
C TYR A 245 5.43 -20.84 -2.85
N LEU A 246 4.56 -21.19 -3.82
CA LEU A 246 3.15 -20.83 -3.77
C LEU A 246 2.42 -21.37 -2.52
N PRO A 247 2.63 -22.63 -2.07
CA PRO A 247 2.06 -23.12 -0.81
C PRO A 247 2.55 -22.37 0.43
N LEU A 248 3.78 -21.82 0.42
CA LEU A 248 4.28 -20.98 1.51
C LEU A 248 3.57 -19.63 1.53
N VAL A 249 3.33 -19.04 0.35
CA VAL A 249 2.58 -17.79 0.22
C VAL A 249 1.15 -17.96 0.73
N GLU A 250 0.46 -19.05 0.38
CA GLU A 250 -0.90 -19.29 0.86
C GLU A 250 -0.97 -19.45 2.39
N ARG A 251 0.02 -20.14 3.00
CA ARG A 251 0.14 -20.20 4.46
C ARG A 251 0.39 -18.83 5.09
N ALA A 252 1.27 -18.03 4.48
CA ALA A 252 1.54 -16.67 4.95
C ALA A 252 0.31 -15.74 4.82
N LYS A 253 -0.51 -15.90 3.76
CA LYS A 253 -1.81 -15.22 3.61
C LYS A 253 -2.77 -15.61 4.75
N ALA A 254 -2.83 -16.90 5.07
CA ALA A 254 -3.71 -17.41 6.12
C ALA A 254 -3.32 -16.97 7.55
N SER A 255 -2.06 -16.58 7.78
CA SER A 255 -1.59 -16.17 9.12
C SER A 255 -2.05 -14.78 9.56
N GLY A 256 -2.58 -13.97 8.64
CA GLY A 256 -2.98 -12.58 8.92
C GLY A 256 -1.83 -11.57 8.95
N LEU A 257 -0.56 -12.01 8.82
CA LEU A 257 0.62 -11.13 8.77
C LEU A 257 1.02 -10.70 7.34
N PHE A 258 0.38 -11.26 6.32
CA PHE A 258 0.64 -10.93 4.92
C PHE A 258 0.53 -9.42 4.57
N PRO A 259 -0.40 -8.64 5.15
CA PRO A 259 -0.42 -7.19 4.94
C PRO A 259 0.85 -6.48 5.42
N GLU A 260 1.52 -7.00 6.46
CA GLU A 260 2.80 -6.45 6.92
C GLU A 260 3.91 -6.71 5.90
N PHE A 261 3.95 -7.91 5.34
CA PHE A 261 4.85 -8.25 4.24
C PHE A 261 4.70 -7.29 3.06
N LEU A 262 3.46 -7.02 2.62
CA LEU A 262 3.19 -6.08 1.54
C LEU A 262 3.62 -4.64 1.88
N ARG A 263 3.50 -4.21 3.15
CA ARG A 263 4.03 -2.91 3.61
C ARG A 263 5.56 -2.85 3.52
N ARG A 264 6.25 -3.91 3.96
CA ARG A 264 7.72 -4.01 3.87
C ARG A 264 8.19 -4.05 2.41
N SER A 265 7.49 -4.78 1.55
CA SER A 265 7.71 -4.77 0.10
C SER A 265 7.52 -3.37 -0.49
N GLN A 266 6.42 -2.67 -0.16
CA GLN A 266 6.21 -1.29 -0.63
C GLN A 266 7.36 -0.37 -0.24
N PHE A 267 7.85 -0.46 1.01
CA PHE A 267 8.98 0.35 1.44
C PHE A 267 10.22 0.11 0.57
N GLN A 268 10.51 -1.13 0.21
CA GLN A 268 11.62 -1.46 -0.68
C GLN A 268 11.39 -0.98 -2.12
N LEU A 269 10.18 -1.08 -2.65
CA LEU A 269 9.82 -0.55 -3.96
C LEU A 269 9.99 0.98 -4.03
N GLU A 270 9.68 1.70 -2.95
CA GLU A 270 9.94 3.13 -2.84
C GLU A 270 11.44 3.45 -2.80
N LEU A 271 12.26 2.61 -2.17
CA LEU A 271 13.72 2.76 -2.22
C LEU A 271 14.24 2.54 -3.64
N ILE A 272 13.77 1.50 -4.34
CA ILE A 272 14.11 1.24 -5.75
C ILE A 272 13.73 2.44 -6.62
N ARG A 273 12.49 2.95 -6.47
CA ARG A 273 12.02 4.16 -7.15
C ARG A 273 12.95 5.34 -6.91
N ALA A 274 13.30 5.60 -5.65
CA ALA A 274 14.16 6.72 -5.30
C ALA A 274 15.58 6.55 -5.86
N THR A 275 16.12 5.32 -5.88
CA THR A 275 17.40 5.00 -6.54
C THR A 275 17.35 5.33 -8.03
N VAL A 276 16.29 4.94 -8.74
CA VAL A 276 16.12 5.26 -10.16
C VAL A 276 16.04 6.77 -10.40
N LEU A 277 15.31 7.51 -9.56
CA LEU A 277 15.23 8.97 -9.68
C LEU A 277 16.57 9.66 -9.39
N CYS A 278 17.38 9.09 -8.49
CA CYS A 278 18.74 9.56 -8.24
C CYS A 278 19.67 9.31 -9.43
N ASP A 279 19.61 8.11 -10.04
CA ASP A 279 20.37 7.77 -11.25
C ASP A 279 20.04 8.70 -12.42
N ARG A 280 18.77 9.12 -12.54
CA ARG A 280 18.30 10.08 -13.55
C ARG A 280 18.64 11.55 -13.25
N GLY A 281 19.18 11.86 -12.07
CA GLY A 281 19.43 13.24 -11.64
C GLY A 281 18.17 14.05 -11.31
N GLU A 282 17.04 13.39 -11.10
CA GLU A 282 15.74 14.00 -10.77
C GLU A 282 15.58 14.26 -9.26
N THR A 283 16.55 13.81 -8.45
CA THR A 283 16.58 13.97 -6.99
C THR A 283 17.87 14.63 -6.54
N GLY A 284 17.79 15.53 -5.55
CA GLY A 284 18.96 16.23 -5.02
C GLY A 284 19.93 15.31 -4.24
N ALA A 285 21.22 15.64 -4.27
CA ALA A 285 22.30 14.80 -3.73
C ALA A 285 22.12 14.35 -2.27
N ALA A 286 21.62 15.23 -1.39
CA ALA A 286 21.36 14.88 0.01
C ALA A 286 20.35 13.72 0.14
N ARG A 287 19.27 13.75 -0.64
CA ARG A 287 18.25 12.70 -0.63
C ARG A 287 18.76 11.40 -1.26
N CYS A 288 19.68 11.48 -2.22
CA CYS A 288 20.34 10.29 -2.79
C CYS A 288 21.30 9.61 -1.80
N ALA A 289 21.98 10.40 -0.97
CA ALA A 289 22.77 9.85 0.14
C ALA A 289 21.88 9.13 1.16
N ASP A 290 20.73 9.72 1.52
CA ASP A 290 19.77 9.09 2.44
C ASP A 290 19.22 7.77 1.88
N VAL A 291 18.85 7.73 0.60
CA VAL A 291 18.38 6.50 -0.07
C VAL A 291 19.44 5.40 -0.02
N SER A 292 20.70 5.75 -0.27
CA SER A 292 21.82 4.81 -0.18
C SER A 292 22.03 4.30 1.25
N ALA A 293 21.95 5.19 2.24
CA ALA A 293 22.09 4.85 3.65
C ALA A 293 20.96 3.95 4.16
N LEU A 294 19.73 4.12 3.65
CA LEU A 294 18.58 3.28 3.98
C LEU A 294 18.60 1.95 3.23
N GLY A 295 19.02 1.93 1.97
CA GLY A 295 19.01 0.73 1.12
C GLY A 295 20.15 -0.24 1.43
N ALA A 296 21.37 0.25 1.64
CA ALA A 296 22.55 -0.58 1.87
C ALA A 296 22.37 -1.67 2.96
N PRO A 297 21.86 -1.38 4.17
CA PRO A 297 21.69 -2.42 5.19
C PRO A 297 20.65 -3.47 4.82
N LEU A 298 19.65 -3.15 3.98
CA LEU A 298 18.65 -4.11 3.52
C LEU A 298 19.26 -5.09 2.51
N ILE A 299 20.10 -4.58 1.61
CA ILE A 299 20.81 -5.39 0.61
C ILE A 299 21.81 -6.33 1.31
N LEU A 300 22.50 -5.85 2.35
CA LEU A 300 23.44 -6.68 3.11
C LEU A 300 22.75 -7.76 3.96
N ARG A 301 21.49 -7.54 4.33
CA ARG A 301 20.66 -8.50 5.10
C ARG A 301 19.63 -9.19 4.23
N TRP A 302 19.95 -9.35 2.94
CA TRP A 302 19.08 -10.01 1.99
C TRP A 302 18.72 -11.41 2.47
N ARG A 303 17.45 -11.78 2.30
CA ARG A 303 16.91 -13.08 2.68
C ARG A 303 16.23 -13.74 1.49
N ARG A 304 16.21 -15.07 1.52
CA ARG A 304 15.43 -15.85 0.56
C ARG A 304 13.93 -15.70 0.81
N ALA A 305 13.15 -15.79 -0.25
CA ALA A 305 11.70 -15.64 -0.22
C ALA A 305 11.02 -16.71 0.67
N ASP A 306 11.54 -17.94 0.69
CA ASP A 306 11.05 -19.02 1.55
C ASP A 306 11.18 -18.70 3.04
N ALA A 307 12.33 -18.15 3.46
CA ALA A 307 12.58 -17.76 4.83
C ALA A 307 11.63 -16.64 5.29
N ILE A 308 11.30 -15.69 4.41
CA ILE A 308 10.32 -14.63 4.69
C ILE A 308 8.93 -15.26 4.87
N MET A 309 8.48 -16.10 3.92
CA MET A 309 7.14 -16.67 3.99
C MET A 309 6.95 -17.65 5.16
N ARG A 310 7.97 -18.45 5.50
CA ARG A 310 7.92 -19.33 6.69
C ARG A 310 7.81 -18.54 8.00
N GLU A 311 8.54 -17.43 8.11
CA GLU A 311 8.44 -16.54 9.29
C GLU A 311 7.01 -16.00 9.44
N LEU A 312 6.40 -15.56 8.33
CA LEU A 312 5.03 -15.06 8.32
C LEU A 312 3.99 -16.13 8.64
N ALA A 313 4.20 -17.37 8.16
CA ALA A 313 3.30 -18.49 8.41
C ALA A 313 3.31 -18.97 9.88
N GLY A 314 4.37 -18.67 10.64
CA GLY A 314 4.54 -19.08 12.03
C GLY A 314 4.90 -20.56 12.21
N GLN A 315 5.37 -20.92 13.41
CA GLN A 315 5.86 -22.28 13.73
C GLN A 315 4.75 -23.34 13.77
N SER A 316 3.47 -22.96 13.84
CA SER A 316 2.34 -23.90 13.91
C SER A 316 1.91 -24.47 12.56
N ALA A 317 2.66 -24.20 11.48
CA ALA A 317 2.34 -24.65 10.14
C ALA A 317 3.52 -25.34 9.44
N VAL A 318 4.34 -26.10 10.18
CA VAL A 318 5.28 -27.06 9.57
C VAL A 318 4.45 -28.22 9.02
N PRO A 319 4.55 -28.58 7.73
CA PRO A 319 3.88 -29.76 7.22
C PRO A 319 4.68 -31.01 7.64
N GLU A 320 3.97 -32.08 7.97
CA GLU A 320 4.43 -33.38 8.50
C GLU A 320 5.44 -34.18 7.63
N TRP A 321 6.08 -33.58 6.62
CA TRP A 321 7.00 -34.30 5.72
C TRP A 321 8.50 -34.14 6.04
N GLU A 322 8.89 -33.43 7.10
CA GLU A 322 10.31 -33.31 7.50
C GLU A 322 10.75 -34.22 8.66
N GLU A 323 9.86 -35.01 9.29
CA GLU A 323 10.25 -35.86 10.43
C GLU A 323 10.84 -37.24 10.04
N GLU A 324 10.71 -37.71 8.79
CA GLU A 324 11.29 -39.02 8.40
C GLU A 324 12.76 -38.98 7.98
N ALA A 325 13.39 -37.81 7.84
CA ALA A 325 14.80 -37.71 7.42
C ALA A 325 15.81 -37.53 8.57
N ALA A 326 15.35 -37.39 9.82
CA ALA A 326 16.22 -37.08 10.97
C ALA A 326 16.28 -38.20 12.04
N SER A 327 16.09 -39.46 11.65
CA SER A 327 16.22 -40.62 12.53
C SER A 327 17.11 -41.70 11.91
N SER A 328 18.36 -41.36 11.60
CA SER A 328 19.42 -42.33 11.33
C SER A 328 20.78 -41.62 11.37
N ASP A 329 21.29 -41.36 12.57
CA ASP A 329 22.73 -41.47 12.88
C ASP A 329 22.94 -41.24 14.38
N ALA A 330 22.55 -42.25 15.16
CA ALA A 330 23.06 -42.42 16.51
C ALA A 330 24.45 -43.08 16.42
N VAL A 331 25.51 -42.26 16.35
CA VAL A 331 26.88 -42.78 16.57
C VAL A 331 27.10 -42.94 18.08
N PRO A 332 27.44 -44.14 18.59
CA PRO A 332 27.59 -44.37 20.03
C PRO A 332 28.87 -43.73 20.55
N VAL A 333 28.76 -43.12 21.73
CA VAL A 333 29.89 -42.64 22.53
C VAL A 333 30.71 -43.85 23.03
N MET A 334 31.99 -43.91 22.67
CA MET A 334 33.01 -44.72 23.35
C MET A 334 34.28 -43.90 23.59
N LYS A 335 34.84 -44.05 24.80
CA LYS A 335 36.16 -43.62 25.27
C LYS A 335 36.76 -44.85 26.01
N PRO A 336 38.08 -44.94 26.26
CA PRO A 336 39.25 -44.71 25.40
C PRO A 336 40.28 -45.88 25.48
N GLY A 337 41.17 -45.98 24.49
CA GLY A 337 42.51 -46.59 24.62
C GLY A 337 42.66 -48.08 24.28
N GLU A 338 43.37 -48.39 23.18
CA GLU A 338 44.54 -49.30 23.16
C GLU A 338 45.23 -49.20 21.77
N GLU A 339 46.57 -49.14 21.76
CA GLU A 339 47.46 -48.87 20.62
C GLU A 339 47.76 -50.10 19.74
N ALA A 340 48.06 -49.86 18.45
CA ALA A 340 49.17 -50.44 17.65
C ALA A 340 49.12 -49.86 16.22
N GLN A 341 50.02 -48.95 15.81
CA GLN A 341 51.24 -49.19 14.99
C GLN A 341 50.94 -49.95 13.67
N ASP A 342 51.19 -49.46 12.45
CA ASP A 342 52.42 -48.83 11.95
C ASP A 342 52.26 -48.13 10.58
N ALA A 343 53.13 -47.12 10.38
CA ALA A 343 53.81 -46.63 9.16
C ALA A 343 53.05 -46.01 7.95
N SER A 344 53.14 -44.68 7.81
CA SER A 344 54.04 -44.00 6.83
C SER A 344 53.81 -42.48 6.78
N ALA A 345 54.92 -41.72 6.89
CA ALA A 345 55.10 -40.26 6.87
C ALA A 345 54.58 -39.57 5.57
N ALA A 346 54.41 -38.26 5.41
CA ALA A 346 54.81 -36.98 6.05
C ALA A 346 53.72 -35.94 5.61
N ASP A 347 53.50 -34.73 6.13
CA ASP A 347 54.33 -33.74 6.82
C ASP A 347 53.36 -32.76 7.52
N ALA A 348 53.76 -32.22 8.67
CA ALA A 348 52.94 -31.36 9.53
C ALA A 348 53.36 -29.89 9.43
N VAL A 349 52.39 -28.97 9.45
CA VAL A 349 52.54 -27.69 10.16
C VAL A 349 51.24 -27.40 10.91
N ALA A 350 51.42 -27.14 12.20
CA ALA A 350 50.41 -27.06 13.23
C ALA A 350 49.54 -25.80 13.15
N GLU A 351 48.24 -25.97 13.44
CA GLU A 351 47.39 -24.89 13.96
C GLU A 351 46.88 -25.33 15.33
N GLU A 352 47.29 -24.57 16.34
CA GLU A 352 47.05 -24.82 17.76
C GLU A 352 45.62 -24.41 18.12
N ALA A 353 44.92 -25.26 18.87
CA ALA A 353 43.49 -25.15 19.14
C ALA A 353 43.17 -24.44 20.46
N LEU A 354 42.17 -23.54 20.39
CA LEU A 354 41.06 -23.29 21.34
C LEU A 354 41.41 -22.61 22.70
N PRO A 355 40.45 -21.94 23.42
CA PRO A 355 39.00 -22.18 23.43
C PRO A 355 38.08 -20.92 23.50
N GLY A 356 36.78 -21.16 23.34
CA GLY A 356 35.76 -20.12 23.20
C GLY A 356 35.21 -19.50 24.49
N ALA A 357 34.42 -18.43 24.30
CA ALA A 357 33.25 -18.02 25.06
C ALA A 357 32.67 -16.74 24.42
N LEU A 358 31.43 -16.43 24.79
CA LEU A 358 30.75 -15.11 24.70
C LEU A 358 29.81 -14.87 23.52
N ASN A 359 28.62 -15.48 23.65
CA ASN A 359 27.39 -14.70 23.62
C ASN A 359 27.54 -13.48 24.56
N ALA A 360 27.73 -12.29 24.00
CA ALA A 360 27.51 -11.02 24.68
C ALA A 360 27.11 -9.95 23.64
N PRO A 361 26.07 -9.13 23.89
CA PRO A 361 25.65 -8.08 22.98
C PRO A 361 26.67 -6.93 22.98
N VAL A 362 27.14 -6.55 21.78
CA VAL A 362 28.05 -5.41 21.59
C VAL A 362 27.30 -4.09 21.86
N PRO A 363 27.81 -3.18 22.71
CA PRO A 363 27.17 -1.89 22.96
C PRO A 363 27.26 -0.96 21.75
N LEU A 364 26.14 -0.35 21.37
CA LEU A 364 26.04 0.73 20.39
C LEU A 364 26.77 1.98 20.91
N LEU A 365 27.91 2.32 20.29
CA LEU A 365 28.49 3.66 20.41
C LEU A 365 27.74 4.63 19.49
N ARG A 366 27.04 5.60 20.09
CA ARG A 366 26.64 6.85 19.44
C ARG A 366 27.88 7.75 19.28
N PRO A 367 28.16 8.32 18.09
CA PRO A 367 29.12 9.41 17.99
C PRO A 367 28.40 10.75 18.11
N GLY A 368 28.74 11.49 19.17
CA GLY A 368 28.61 12.94 19.22
C GLY A 368 29.85 13.49 19.94
N GLY A 369 30.57 14.41 19.27
CA GLY A 369 31.47 15.37 19.92
C GLY A 369 32.99 15.10 19.82
N GLU A 370 33.59 15.63 18.75
CA GLU A 370 34.80 16.48 18.77
C GLU A 370 36.15 15.92 19.29
N LYS A 371 37.11 15.69 18.38
CA LYS A 371 38.31 16.54 18.13
C LYS A 371 39.32 15.88 17.19
N ASP A 372 39.75 16.65 16.19
CA ASP A 372 41.03 16.66 15.48
C ASP A 372 41.67 15.32 15.07
N MET A 373 41.51 14.96 13.79
CA MET A 373 42.64 14.51 12.97
C MET A 373 42.49 15.02 11.52
N VAL A 374 43.50 15.76 11.10
CA VAL A 374 43.76 16.29 9.75
C VAL A 374 44.21 15.15 8.83
N SER A 375 43.69 15.10 7.60
CA SER A 375 44.42 14.59 6.44
C SER A 375 43.79 15.07 5.13
N ASP A 376 44.39 16.12 4.58
CA ASP A 376 44.79 16.35 3.18
C ASP A 376 44.01 15.66 2.06
N PHE A 377 43.04 16.38 1.50
CA PHE A 377 42.77 16.36 0.06
C PHE A 377 42.24 17.75 -0.34
N GLU A 378 43.14 18.62 -0.81
CA GLU A 378 42.77 19.79 -1.61
C GLU A 378 42.41 19.33 -3.02
N PRO A 379 41.28 19.78 -3.58
CA PRO A 379 41.21 20.08 -4.99
C PRO A 379 41.38 21.60 -5.19
N ASP A 380 42.39 21.95 -5.97
CA ASP A 380 42.58 23.28 -6.54
C ASP A 380 41.29 23.83 -7.17
N ALA A 381 41.12 25.14 -7.00
CA ALA A 381 39.92 25.94 -7.24
C ALA A 381 39.82 26.51 -8.70
N PRO A 382 39.04 27.59 -8.99
CA PRO A 382 37.58 27.74 -9.11
C PRO A 382 37.19 28.36 -10.50
N PRO A 383 36.19 29.26 -10.65
CA PRO A 383 34.76 29.02 -10.85
C PRO A 383 34.24 29.51 -12.23
N LEU A 384 33.09 29.03 -12.69
CA LEU A 384 32.25 29.78 -13.64
C LEU A 384 30.95 30.19 -12.94
N ALA A 385 31.02 31.36 -12.32
CA ALA A 385 29.87 32.17 -11.98
C ALA A 385 29.43 32.93 -13.25
N ALA A 386 28.41 32.43 -13.94
CA ALA A 386 27.56 33.21 -14.84
C ALA A 386 26.41 32.33 -15.38
N GLU A 387 25.42 31.99 -14.54
CA GLU A 387 24.07 31.59 -15.01
C GLU A 387 22.99 31.55 -13.90
N VAL A 388 23.26 32.17 -12.74
CA VAL A 388 22.36 32.11 -11.57
C VAL A 388 21.19 33.11 -11.64
N GLU A 389 21.13 34.00 -12.63
CA GLU A 389 20.10 35.07 -12.64
C GLU A 389 18.83 34.80 -13.47
N THR A 390 18.69 33.67 -14.18
CA THR A 390 17.49 33.46 -15.03
C THR A 390 16.58 32.29 -14.64
N LYS A 391 16.88 31.54 -13.57
CA LYS A 391 15.99 30.45 -13.08
C LYS A 391 15.31 30.71 -11.73
N ALA A 392 15.60 31.83 -11.07
CA ALA A 392 14.97 32.20 -9.80
C ALA A 392 13.51 32.67 -9.94
N GLU A 393 13.02 32.93 -11.16
CA GLU A 393 11.63 33.38 -11.41
C GLU A 393 10.63 32.26 -11.75
N ALA A 394 11.06 31.04 -12.06
CA ALA A 394 10.16 29.95 -12.45
C ALA A 394 9.68 29.07 -11.27
N VAL A 395 10.13 29.32 -10.03
CA VAL A 395 9.84 28.45 -8.86
C VAL A 395 8.75 29.04 -7.93
N LYS A 396 8.11 30.14 -8.31
CA LYS A 396 7.08 30.77 -7.46
C LYS A 396 5.65 30.25 -7.65
N ASP A 397 5.35 29.49 -8.70
CA ASP A 397 3.95 29.13 -9.04
C ASP A 397 3.49 27.73 -8.60
N HIS A 398 4.28 26.96 -7.85
CA HIS A 398 3.88 25.64 -7.34
C HIS A 398 4.08 25.47 -5.83
N ARG A 399 3.63 26.45 -5.03
CA ARG A 399 3.41 26.26 -3.59
C ARG A 399 1.92 26.19 -3.27
N LEU A 400 1.45 24.97 -2.99
CA LEU A 400 0.19 24.76 -2.27
C LEU A 400 0.34 25.26 -0.82
N PRO A 401 -0.69 25.91 -0.23
CA PRO A 401 -0.58 26.44 1.12
C PRO A 401 -0.74 25.30 2.14
N LEU A 402 0.34 25.01 2.86
CA LEU A 402 0.24 24.24 4.11
C LEU A 402 -0.20 25.19 5.21
N ALA A 403 -1.42 25.01 5.72
CA ALA A 403 -1.86 25.62 6.96
C ALA A 403 -0.97 25.12 8.11
N ARG A 404 -0.49 26.05 8.93
CA ARG A 404 0.27 25.79 10.15
C ARG A 404 -0.68 25.73 11.37
N PRO A 405 -0.26 25.05 12.45
CA PRO A 405 -1.14 24.45 13.47
C PRO A 405 -2.04 25.41 14.23
#